data_AF-A0A7C7RDK1-F1
#
_entry.id   AF-A0A7C7RDK1-F1
#
_cell.length_a   1.000
_cell.length_b   1.000
_cell.length_c   1.000
_cell.angle_alpha   90.00
_cell.angle_beta   90.00
_cell.angle_gamma   90.00
#
_symmetry.space_group_name_H-M   'P 1'
#
loop_
_entity.id
_entity.type
_entity.pdbx_description
1 polymer ?
#
loop_
_entity_poly.entity_id
_entity_poly.type
_entity_poly.pdbx_seq_one_letter_code
_entity_poly.pdbx_strand_id
1 'polypeptide(L)'
;MGLRVRVRPKKGYNRVIGPGEGGLKLVEFGILNLSEGDSFNQNADEKETGLVVLSGKCTVRVDGAIFEAIGGRQDVFSGLAHAVYIPCKKSYEVEALSDVEIALCKAPSDLEGDARLITPDQVNIRSAGKLNWRRDIRDIIGPDFPARHLLVGETLNPPGNWSSVPPHRHDFNNPPEEVDMEEVYFFKIKPKGGFGVQRIYTDDRSVDEIYTIEENDTVIIPEGYHPVTAAPGYSICYLWVLAGEERVMRPRSDPQHAWLSDIEPILDEIGL
;
A
#
# COMPACT_ATOMS: atom_id res chain seq x y z
N MET A 1 9.17 2.74 -20.46
CA MET A 1 8.26 1.66 -20.02
C MET A 1 7.18 2.31 -19.18
N GLY A 2 5.89 2.00 -19.36
CA GLY A 2 4.84 2.65 -18.56
C GLY A 2 4.88 2.21 -17.11
N LEU A 3 4.58 3.11 -16.17
CA LEU A 3 4.60 2.84 -14.72
C LEU A 3 3.34 2.12 -14.21
N ARG A 4 2.29 2.03 -15.04
CA ARG A 4 1.06 1.28 -14.74
C ARG A 4 1.18 -0.18 -15.20
N VAL A 5 0.95 -1.10 -14.28
CA VAL A 5 0.87 -2.55 -14.49
C VAL A 5 -0.58 -3.00 -14.31
N ARG A 6 -1.14 -3.68 -15.32
CA ARG A 6 -2.47 -4.27 -15.21
C ARG A 6 -2.34 -5.77 -15.05
N VAL A 7 -2.75 -6.29 -13.91
CA VAL A 7 -2.86 -7.73 -13.68
C VAL A 7 -4.32 -8.08 -13.48
N ARG A 8 -4.74 -9.21 -14.04
CA ARG A 8 -6.00 -9.87 -13.68
C ARG A 8 -5.63 -11.06 -12.80
N PRO A 9 -5.62 -10.91 -11.46
CA PRO A 9 -5.16 -11.97 -10.58
C PRO A 9 -5.98 -13.25 -10.81
N LYS A 10 -5.28 -14.36 -11.00
CA LYS A 10 -5.85 -15.70 -11.13
C LYS A 10 -5.75 -16.43 -9.78
N LYS A 11 -6.39 -17.59 -9.67
CA LYS A 11 -6.19 -18.50 -8.53
C LYS A 11 -4.69 -18.82 -8.37
N GLY A 12 -4.22 -18.83 -7.13
CA GLY A 12 -2.81 -18.96 -6.75
C GLY A 12 -2.10 -17.62 -6.56
N TYR A 13 -0.78 -17.67 -6.47
CA TYR A 13 0.06 -16.48 -6.35
C TYR A 13 0.33 -15.83 -7.71
N ASN A 14 0.12 -14.51 -7.77
CA ASN A 14 0.36 -13.67 -8.94
C ASN A 14 1.39 -12.61 -8.56
N ARG A 15 2.66 -12.81 -8.96
CA ARG A 15 3.67 -11.75 -8.88
C ARG A 15 3.28 -10.62 -9.83
N VAL A 16 3.17 -9.40 -9.32
CA VAL A 16 2.75 -8.23 -10.09
C VAL A 16 3.95 -7.42 -10.54
N ILE A 17 4.86 -7.10 -9.62
CA ILE A 17 6.05 -6.28 -9.88
C ILE A 17 7.15 -6.62 -8.87
N GLY A 18 8.41 -6.35 -9.20
CA GLY A 18 9.50 -6.43 -8.24
C GLY A 18 10.79 -5.73 -8.68
N PRO A 19 11.89 -5.94 -7.93
CA PRO A 19 13.18 -5.33 -8.22
C PRO A 19 13.66 -5.56 -9.65
N GLY A 20 14.21 -4.51 -10.28
CA GLY A 20 14.62 -4.48 -11.68
C GLY A 20 13.53 -4.05 -12.66
N GLU A 21 12.29 -3.85 -12.20
CA GLU A 21 11.17 -3.40 -13.03
C GLU A 21 10.66 -2.02 -12.59
N GLY A 22 10.39 -1.13 -13.55
CA GLY A 22 9.83 0.20 -13.28
C GLY A 22 10.68 1.11 -12.39
N GLY A 23 11.97 0.82 -12.23
CA GLY A 23 12.91 1.57 -11.38
C GLY A 23 13.06 1.03 -9.96
N LEU A 24 12.27 0.01 -9.58
CA LEU A 24 12.32 -0.58 -8.23
C LEU A 24 13.62 -1.35 -7.99
N LYS A 25 14.14 -1.25 -6.76
CA LYS A 25 15.29 -2.00 -6.25
C LYS A 25 14.91 -2.83 -5.02
N LEU A 26 13.91 -2.38 -4.25
CA LEU A 26 13.52 -3.00 -2.98
C LEU A 26 12.13 -3.64 -3.06
N VAL A 27 11.11 -2.90 -3.48
CA VAL A 27 9.71 -3.36 -3.40
C VAL A 27 9.45 -4.51 -4.37
N GLU A 28 8.91 -5.60 -3.86
CA GLU A 28 8.21 -6.64 -4.61
C GLU A 28 6.76 -6.75 -4.14
N PHE A 29 5.85 -6.86 -5.09
CA PHE A 29 4.42 -6.91 -4.81
C PHE A 29 3.73 -8.01 -5.61
N GLY A 30 2.77 -8.68 -4.98
CA GLY A 30 1.92 -9.68 -5.62
C GLY A 30 0.59 -9.91 -4.90
N ILE A 31 -0.32 -10.57 -5.60
CA ILE A 31 -1.64 -10.94 -5.10
C ILE A 31 -1.78 -12.46 -5.03
N LEU A 32 -2.16 -12.97 -3.88
CA LEU A 32 -2.51 -14.37 -3.66
C LEU A 32 -4.04 -14.48 -3.57
N ASN A 33 -4.62 -15.25 -4.50
CA ASN A 33 -6.04 -15.58 -4.50
C ASN A 33 -6.22 -17.07 -4.25
N LEU A 34 -6.93 -17.41 -3.19
CA LEU A 34 -7.25 -18.79 -2.85
C LEU A 34 -8.76 -18.95 -2.73
N SER A 35 -9.28 -20.10 -3.14
CA SER A 35 -10.66 -20.50 -2.87
C SER A 35 -10.70 -21.24 -1.54
N GLU A 36 -11.87 -21.31 -0.91
CA GLU A 36 -12.06 -22.05 0.34
C GLU A 36 -11.46 -23.47 0.27
N GLY A 37 -10.66 -23.83 1.28
CA GLY A 37 -9.99 -25.13 1.39
C GLY A 37 -8.68 -25.25 0.61
N ASP A 38 -8.31 -24.28 -0.23
CA ASP A 38 -6.99 -24.25 -0.86
C ASP A 38 -5.92 -23.83 0.15
N SER A 39 -4.69 -24.29 -0.07
CA SER A 39 -3.51 -23.80 0.64
C SER A 39 -2.40 -23.33 -0.29
N PHE A 40 -1.56 -22.44 0.22
CA PHE A 40 -0.38 -21.90 -0.44
C PHE A 40 0.82 -21.98 0.49
N ASN A 41 1.94 -22.51 0.01
CA ASN A 41 3.17 -22.67 0.78
C ASN A 41 4.30 -21.92 0.08
N GLN A 42 5.09 -21.14 0.82
CA GLN A 42 6.23 -20.40 0.30
C GLN A 42 7.32 -20.19 1.37
N ASN A 43 8.57 -20.05 0.93
CA ASN A 43 9.67 -19.56 1.76
C ASN A 43 9.84 -18.05 1.53
N ALA A 44 10.05 -17.29 2.61
CA ALA A 44 10.39 -15.88 2.56
C ALA A 44 11.81 -15.65 2.01
N ASP A 45 12.67 -16.67 1.98
CA ASP A 45 14.05 -16.63 1.51
C ASP A 45 14.79 -15.42 2.13
N GLU A 46 15.52 -14.63 1.35
CA GLU A 46 16.22 -13.42 1.83
C GLU A 46 15.31 -12.16 1.82
N LYS A 47 14.00 -12.33 2.04
CA LYS A 47 13.01 -11.23 2.02
C LYS A 47 12.16 -11.21 3.29
N GLU A 48 11.83 -10.01 3.75
CA GLU A 48 10.68 -9.83 4.65
C GLU A 48 9.38 -9.80 3.84
N THR A 49 8.26 -10.23 4.44
CA THR A 49 6.94 -10.24 3.80
C THR A 49 5.87 -9.69 4.73
N GLY A 50 5.19 -8.62 4.31
CA GLY A 50 3.90 -8.19 4.84
C GLY A 50 2.76 -8.86 4.08
N LEU A 51 2.05 -9.77 4.73
CA LEU A 51 0.86 -10.45 4.22
C LEU A 51 -0.38 -9.69 4.68
N VAL A 52 -1.09 -9.00 3.79
CA VAL A 52 -2.28 -8.19 4.14
C VAL A 52 -3.54 -8.85 3.58
N VAL A 53 -4.50 -9.19 4.45
CA VAL A 53 -5.77 -9.80 4.02
C VAL A 53 -6.71 -8.71 3.48
N LEU A 54 -6.92 -8.70 2.16
CA LEU A 54 -7.74 -7.69 1.47
C LEU A 54 -9.23 -8.02 1.56
N SER A 55 -9.58 -9.29 1.48
CA SER A 55 -10.93 -9.80 1.73
C SER A 55 -10.89 -11.28 2.10
N GLY A 56 -11.95 -11.77 2.74
CA GLY A 56 -12.07 -13.18 3.11
C GLY A 56 -11.33 -13.55 4.39
N LYS A 57 -11.18 -14.84 4.65
CA LYS A 57 -10.66 -15.38 5.90
C LYS A 57 -9.65 -16.50 5.66
N CYS A 58 -8.57 -16.53 6.42
CA CYS A 58 -7.54 -17.55 6.31
C CYS A 58 -6.89 -17.89 7.65
N THR A 59 -6.12 -18.98 7.68
CA THR A 59 -5.15 -19.29 8.72
C THR A 59 -3.75 -19.16 8.13
N VAL A 60 -2.84 -18.51 8.83
CA VAL A 60 -1.43 -18.38 8.42
C VAL A 60 -0.55 -19.12 9.41
N ARG A 61 0.33 -20.00 8.92
CA ARG A 61 1.31 -20.73 9.73
C ARG A 61 2.71 -20.29 9.33
N VAL A 62 3.57 -19.97 10.30
CA VAL A 62 4.95 -19.55 10.05
C VAL A 62 5.87 -20.21 11.06
N ASP A 63 6.77 -21.09 10.62
CA ASP A 63 7.74 -21.79 11.48
C ASP A 63 7.15 -22.30 12.83
N GLY A 64 5.95 -22.88 12.80
CA GLY A 64 5.27 -23.42 13.98
C GLY A 64 4.38 -22.44 14.77
N ALA A 65 4.44 -21.13 14.50
CA ALA A 65 3.42 -20.18 14.93
C ALA A 65 2.16 -20.31 14.05
N ILE A 66 0.98 -20.18 14.66
CA ILE A 66 -0.30 -20.30 13.97
C ILE A 66 -1.15 -19.07 14.28
N PHE A 67 -1.55 -18.36 13.23
CA PHE A 67 -2.50 -17.24 13.28
C PHE A 67 -3.82 -17.72 12.67
N GLU A 68 -4.69 -18.26 13.52
CA GLU A 68 -5.93 -18.90 13.09
C GLU A 68 -7.00 -17.88 12.72
N ALA A 69 -7.74 -18.17 11.65
CA ALA A 69 -9.01 -17.52 11.38
C ALA A 69 -8.96 -15.98 11.30
N ILE A 70 -7.87 -15.44 10.76
CA ILE A 70 -7.64 -13.99 10.57
C ILE A 70 -8.33 -13.48 9.29
N GLY A 71 -8.53 -12.17 9.21
CA GLY A 71 -9.25 -11.52 8.10
C GLY A 71 -10.70 -11.20 8.46
N GLY A 72 -11.62 -11.44 7.54
CA GLY A 72 -13.07 -11.34 7.74
C GLY A 72 -13.73 -10.09 7.14
N ARG A 73 -12.96 -9.10 6.69
CA ARG A 73 -13.55 -7.96 5.94
C ARG A 73 -14.04 -8.45 4.56
N GLN A 74 -15.21 -7.95 4.14
CA GLN A 74 -15.79 -8.30 2.83
C GLN A 74 -14.95 -7.74 1.67
N ASP A 75 -14.47 -6.51 1.85
CA ASP A 75 -13.57 -5.82 0.94
C ASP A 75 -12.78 -4.77 1.75
N VAL A 76 -11.81 -4.11 1.10
CA VAL A 76 -10.97 -3.08 1.72
C VAL A 76 -11.76 -1.85 2.22
N PHE A 77 -12.97 -1.64 1.70
CA PHE A 77 -13.86 -0.54 2.11
C PHE A 77 -14.69 -0.89 3.35
N SER A 78 -14.75 -2.16 3.74
CA SER A 78 -15.65 -2.66 4.79
C SER A 78 -15.03 -2.67 6.19
N GLY A 79 -13.74 -2.36 6.32
CA GLY A 79 -13.07 -2.31 7.61
C GLY A 79 -11.55 -2.41 7.51
N LEU A 80 -10.92 -2.42 8.68
CA LEU A 80 -9.47 -2.51 8.83
C LEU A 80 -8.96 -3.92 8.51
N ALA A 81 -7.71 -4.01 8.09
CA ALA A 81 -7.07 -5.26 7.73
C ALA A 81 -6.64 -6.08 8.95
N HIS A 82 -6.61 -7.41 8.78
CA HIS A 82 -5.61 -8.23 9.45
C HIS A 82 -4.38 -8.32 8.55
N ALA A 83 -3.19 -8.37 9.14
CA ALA A 83 -1.96 -8.65 8.41
C ALA A 83 -1.00 -9.52 9.22
N VAL A 84 -0.10 -10.23 8.56
CA VAL A 84 0.99 -10.98 9.20
C VAL A 84 2.31 -10.48 8.63
N TYR A 85 3.20 -10.03 9.51
CA TYR A 85 4.59 -9.78 9.15
C TYR A 85 5.40 -11.06 9.31
N ILE A 86 6.13 -11.43 8.27
CA ILE A 86 6.93 -12.64 8.16
C ILE A 86 8.39 -12.22 7.94
N PRO A 87 9.29 -12.43 8.92
CA PRO A 87 10.73 -12.19 8.76
C PRO A 87 11.36 -13.02 7.65
N CYS A 88 12.60 -12.67 7.26
CA CYS A 88 13.33 -13.47 6.28
C CYS A 88 13.64 -14.88 6.79
N LYS A 89 13.90 -15.79 5.84
CA LYS A 89 14.27 -17.20 6.04
C LYS A 89 13.21 -18.04 6.75
N LYS A 90 11.95 -17.58 6.71
CA LYS A 90 10.79 -18.27 7.28
C LYS A 90 10.00 -19.01 6.21
N SER A 91 9.61 -20.25 6.51
CA SER A 91 8.62 -20.95 5.70
C SER A 91 7.23 -20.63 6.24
N TYR A 92 6.29 -20.37 5.33
CA TYR A 92 4.92 -20.09 5.70
C TYR A 92 3.89 -20.78 4.81
N GLU A 93 2.75 -21.07 5.42
CA GLU A 93 1.57 -21.61 4.78
C GLU A 93 0.40 -20.65 5.00
N VAL A 94 -0.43 -20.48 3.96
CA VAL A 94 -1.72 -19.82 4.03
C VAL A 94 -2.79 -20.84 3.67
N GLU A 95 -3.74 -21.06 4.56
CA GLU A 95 -4.91 -21.92 4.34
C GLU A 95 -6.16 -21.05 4.26
N ALA A 96 -6.91 -21.17 3.18
CA ALA A 96 -8.12 -20.38 2.95
C ALA A 96 -9.33 -20.99 3.67
N LEU A 97 -9.96 -20.21 4.55
CA LEU A 97 -11.21 -20.59 5.25
C LEU A 97 -12.46 -20.03 4.56
N SER A 98 -12.25 -19.21 3.53
CA SER A 98 -13.22 -18.74 2.55
C SER A 98 -12.44 -18.43 1.27
N ASP A 99 -13.12 -18.03 0.19
CA ASP A 99 -12.44 -17.28 -0.87
C ASP A 99 -11.72 -16.08 -0.25
N VAL A 100 -10.43 -15.95 -0.50
CA VAL A 100 -9.55 -14.97 0.15
C VAL A 100 -8.62 -14.35 -0.87
N GLU A 101 -8.48 -13.03 -0.78
CA GLU A 101 -7.53 -12.24 -1.56
C GLU A 101 -6.55 -11.57 -0.60
N ILE A 102 -5.27 -11.77 -0.86
CA ILE A 102 -4.18 -11.38 0.03
C ILE A 102 -3.12 -10.64 -0.78
N ALA A 103 -2.70 -9.48 -0.29
CA ALA A 103 -1.53 -8.78 -0.80
C ALA A 103 -0.26 -9.32 -0.12
N LEU A 104 0.74 -9.68 -0.92
CA LEU A 104 2.08 -10.01 -0.45
C LEU A 104 3.02 -8.85 -0.80
N CYS A 105 3.39 -8.08 0.21
CA CYS A 105 4.29 -6.94 0.13
C CYS A 105 5.67 -7.41 0.61
N LYS A 106 6.71 -7.33 -0.22
CA LYS A 106 8.02 -7.92 0.07
C LYS A 106 9.14 -6.92 -0.16
N ALA A 107 10.22 -7.07 0.59
CA ALA A 107 11.49 -6.38 0.38
C ALA A 107 12.64 -7.30 0.80
N PRO A 108 13.87 -7.13 0.28
CA PRO A 108 15.05 -7.81 0.81
C PRO A 108 15.16 -7.61 2.32
N SER A 109 15.66 -8.58 3.07
CA SER A 109 15.85 -8.40 4.51
C SER A 109 16.87 -9.38 5.08
N ASP A 110 17.68 -8.88 5.99
CA ASP A 110 18.56 -9.63 6.89
C ASP A 110 17.99 -9.72 8.32
N LEU A 111 16.79 -9.17 8.56
CA LEU A 111 16.14 -9.16 9.85
C LEU A 111 15.45 -10.51 10.12
N GLU A 112 16.09 -11.31 10.95
CA GLU A 112 15.53 -12.54 11.51
C GLU A 112 14.68 -12.26 12.76
N GLY A 113 13.74 -13.16 13.07
CA GLY A 113 12.89 -13.05 14.25
C GLY A 113 11.62 -13.88 14.15
N ASP A 114 10.63 -13.56 14.99
CA ASP A 114 9.33 -14.22 14.98
C ASP A 114 8.33 -13.48 14.08
N ALA A 115 7.45 -14.26 13.45
CA ALA A 115 6.30 -13.72 12.74
C ALA A 115 5.34 -13.02 13.71
N ARG A 116 4.67 -11.97 13.24
CA ARG A 116 3.79 -11.14 14.07
C ARG A 116 2.47 -10.91 13.36
N LEU A 117 1.38 -11.18 14.07
CA LEU A 117 0.03 -10.79 13.67
C LEU A 117 -0.17 -9.29 13.97
N ILE A 118 -0.80 -8.61 13.04
CA ILE A 118 -1.32 -7.24 13.16
C ILE A 118 -2.84 -7.36 13.05
N THR A 119 -3.54 -7.13 14.15
CA THR A 119 -5.00 -7.15 14.20
C THR A 119 -5.59 -5.78 13.85
N PRO A 120 -6.89 -5.70 13.49
CA PRO A 120 -7.58 -4.45 13.19
C PRO A 120 -7.39 -3.34 14.23
N ASP A 121 -7.38 -3.67 15.52
CA ASP A 121 -7.19 -2.73 16.62
C ASP A 121 -5.76 -2.17 16.75
N GLN A 122 -4.79 -2.81 16.08
CA GLN A 122 -3.40 -2.35 16.01
C GLN A 122 -3.13 -1.47 14.78
N VAL A 123 -4.07 -1.37 13.84
CA VAL A 123 -3.94 -0.50 12.67
C VAL A 123 -4.12 0.95 13.09
N ASN A 124 -3.10 1.78 12.86
CA ASN A 124 -3.18 3.20 13.16
C ASN A 124 -4.02 3.92 12.10
N ILE A 125 -5.03 4.69 12.54
CA ILE A 125 -5.93 5.41 11.65
C ILE A 125 -5.69 6.90 11.81
N ARG A 126 -5.53 7.60 10.69
CA ARG A 126 -5.47 9.07 10.65
C ARG A 126 -6.25 9.59 9.47
N SER A 127 -6.96 10.69 9.67
CA SER A 127 -7.51 11.47 8.56
C SER A 127 -6.51 12.56 8.17
N ALA A 128 -6.40 12.82 6.87
CA ALA A 128 -5.55 13.88 6.33
C ALA A 128 -6.33 14.68 5.28
N GLY A 129 -6.00 15.96 5.12
CA GLY A 129 -6.67 16.82 4.16
C GLY A 129 -8.02 17.36 4.63
N LYS A 130 -8.54 18.33 3.88
CA LYS A 130 -9.85 18.97 4.07
C LYS A 130 -10.66 18.92 2.78
N LEU A 131 -11.95 19.25 2.86
CA LEU A 131 -12.83 19.40 1.70
C LEU A 131 -12.68 18.22 0.71
N ASN A 132 -12.36 18.51 -0.55
CA ASN A 132 -12.20 17.51 -1.61
C ASN A 132 -10.78 16.88 -1.67
N TRP A 133 -9.88 17.15 -0.72
CA TRP A 133 -8.62 16.39 -0.55
C TRP A 133 -8.54 15.62 0.79
N ARG A 134 -9.67 15.55 1.51
CA ARG A 134 -9.82 14.74 2.72
C ARG A 134 -9.81 13.25 2.38
N ARG A 135 -9.06 12.48 3.16
CA ARG A 135 -8.91 11.02 3.05
C ARG A 135 -8.66 10.37 4.40
N ASP A 136 -8.86 9.05 4.47
CA ASP A 136 -8.46 8.24 5.62
C ASP A 136 -7.26 7.38 5.26
N ILE A 137 -6.26 7.37 6.13
CA ILE A 137 -5.03 6.59 6.00
C ILE A 137 -5.01 5.58 7.14
N ARG A 138 -4.70 4.33 6.81
CA ARG A 138 -4.64 3.19 7.72
C ARG A 138 -3.24 2.60 7.63
N ASP A 139 -2.37 2.94 8.57
CA ASP A 139 -1.00 2.43 8.62
C ASP A 139 -1.03 1.00 9.23
N ILE A 140 -0.68 -0.02 8.42
CA ILE A 140 -0.76 -1.44 8.81
C ILE A 140 0.59 -1.90 9.37
N ILE A 141 1.66 -1.70 8.60
CA ILE A 141 3.06 -1.86 9.03
C ILE A 141 3.65 -0.45 9.07
N GLY A 142 3.43 0.23 10.20
CA GLY A 142 3.87 1.60 10.43
C GLY A 142 5.35 1.73 10.84
N PRO A 143 5.87 2.96 10.98
CA PRO A 143 7.28 3.22 11.30
C PRO A 143 7.74 2.63 12.64
N ASP A 144 6.84 2.52 13.62
CA ASP A 144 7.18 1.94 14.93
C ASP A 144 7.20 0.40 14.94
N PHE A 145 6.76 -0.23 13.85
CA PHE A 145 6.77 -1.68 13.71
C PHE A 145 8.19 -2.18 13.37
N PRO A 146 8.70 -3.28 13.97
CA PRO A 146 10.05 -3.79 13.70
C PRO A 146 10.10 -4.58 12.39
N ALA A 147 10.24 -3.85 11.29
CA ALA A 147 10.52 -4.36 9.95
C ALA A 147 11.83 -3.74 9.40
N ARG A 148 12.43 -4.35 8.37
CA ARG A 148 13.74 -3.93 7.85
C ARG A 148 13.65 -2.71 6.94
N HIS A 149 12.78 -2.77 5.94
CA HIS A 149 12.54 -1.71 4.94
C HIS A 149 11.05 -1.39 4.80
N LEU A 150 10.17 -2.38 4.94
CA LEU A 150 8.75 -2.25 4.59
C LEU A 150 8.00 -1.25 5.49
N LEU A 151 7.29 -0.34 4.82
CA LEU A 151 6.13 0.38 5.34
C LEU A 151 4.92 0.01 4.47
N VAL A 152 3.82 -0.37 5.09
CA VAL A 152 2.62 -0.83 4.37
C VAL A 152 1.37 -0.23 5.00
N GLY A 153 0.45 0.23 4.17
CA GLY A 153 -0.85 0.67 4.63
C GLY A 153 -1.80 0.89 3.47
N GLU A 154 -2.98 1.39 3.78
CA GLU A 154 -4.00 1.66 2.78
C GLU A 154 -4.60 3.05 2.97
N THR A 155 -4.94 3.71 1.86
CA THR A 155 -5.62 5.02 1.88
C THR A 155 -6.99 4.89 1.23
N LEU A 156 -8.02 5.31 1.94
CA LEU A 156 -9.38 5.41 1.43
C LEU A 156 -9.64 6.84 0.97
N ASN A 157 -9.84 6.96 -0.33
CA ASN A 157 -10.17 8.18 -1.01
C ASN A 157 -11.68 8.21 -1.34
N PRO A 158 -12.45 9.15 -0.74
CA PRO A 158 -13.87 9.30 -1.03
C PRO A 158 -14.18 9.59 -2.51
N PRO A 159 -15.44 9.40 -2.96
CA PRO A 159 -15.84 9.73 -4.33
C PRO A 159 -15.56 11.19 -4.70
N GLY A 160 -14.87 11.40 -5.83
CA GLY A 160 -14.51 12.76 -6.31
C GLY A 160 -13.36 13.42 -5.57
N ASN A 161 -12.83 12.80 -4.49
CA ASN A 161 -11.76 13.39 -3.70
C ASN A 161 -10.38 13.14 -4.32
N TRP A 162 -9.45 13.99 -3.92
CA TRP A 162 -8.02 13.88 -4.16
C TRP A 162 -7.32 13.30 -2.94
N SER A 163 -6.31 12.50 -3.18
CA SER A 163 -5.43 11.93 -2.15
C SER A 163 -3.98 12.05 -2.59
N SER A 164 -3.06 11.84 -1.65
CA SER A 164 -1.65 12.24 -1.82
C SER A 164 -1.56 13.72 -2.23
N VAL A 165 -2.42 14.56 -1.62
CA VAL A 165 -2.51 16.01 -1.79
C VAL A 165 -2.33 16.70 -0.41
N PRO A 166 -1.50 17.75 -0.28
CA PRO A 166 -0.61 18.31 -1.32
C PRO A 166 0.30 17.24 -1.94
N PRO A 167 0.56 17.31 -3.27
CA PRO A 167 1.47 16.38 -3.93
C PRO A 167 2.79 16.34 -3.17
N HIS A 168 3.32 15.14 -2.99
CA HIS A 168 4.58 14.94 -2.31
C HIS A 168 5.39 13.85 -3.01
N ARG A 169 6.68 13.83 -2.74
CA ARG A 169 7.65 12.87 -3.25
C ARG A 169 8.56 12.39 -2.12
N HIS A 170 9.35 11.37 -2.40
CA HIS A 170 10.29 10.74 -1.48
C HIS A 170 11.37 10.03 -2.30
N ASP A 171 12.03 10.77 -3.19
CA ASP A 171 12.94 10.26 -4.22
C ASP A 171 14.38 10.80 -4.09
N PHE A 172 14.66 11.57 -3.03
CA PHE A 172 16.00 12.00 -2.64
C PHE A 172 16.29 11.64 -1.19
N ASN A 173 17.51 11.17 -0.91
CA ASN A 173 17.99 11.01 0.46
C ASN A 173 18.73 12.26 0.93
N ASN A 174 17.99 13.23 1.48
CA ASN A 174 18.52 14.47 2.05
C ASN A 174 17.82 14.78 3.38
N PRO A 175 18.13 14.04 4.46
CA PRO A 175 17.52 14.26 5.77
C PRO A 175 17.99 15.57 6.43
N PRO A 176 17.14 16.25 7.22
CA PRO A 176 15.80 15.82 7.66
C PRO A 176 14.66 16.08 6.67
N GLU A 177 14.93 16.71 5.53
CA GLU A 177 13.91 17.22 4.61
C GLU A 177 13.23 16.12 3.79
N GLU A 178 14.00 15.13 3.32
CA GLU A 178 13.53 14.09 2.42
C GLU A 178 14.30 12.78 2.66
N VAL A 179 13.60 11.64 2.65
CA VAL A 179 14.20 10.31 2.71
C VAL A 179 13.72 9.52 1.50
N ASP A 180 14.66 8.89 0.79
CA ASP A 180 14.40 8.10 -0.42
C ASP A 180 13.66 6.81 -0.07
N MET A 181 12.47 6.63 -0.66
CA MET A 181 11.64 5.44 -0.53
C MET A 181 10.95 5.13 -1.86
N GLU A 182 11.08 3.90 -2.33
CA GLU A 182 10.33 3.43 -3.48
C GLU A 182 8.90 3.10 -3.06
N GLU A 183 7.91 3.43 -3.91
CA GLU A 183 6.51 3.20 -3.61
C GLU A 183 5.76 2.50 -4.74
N VAL A 184 4.80 1.65 -4.35
CA VAL A 184 3.84 1.03 -5.26
C VAL A 184 2.43 1.20 -4.70
N TYR A 185 1.50 1.62 -5.56
CA TYR A 185 0.06 1.65 -5.25
C TYR A 185 -0.66 0.51 -5.95
N PHE A 186 -1.43 -0.29 -5.20
CA PHE A 186 -2.36 -1.28 -5.74
C PHE A 186 -3.80 -0.87 -5.44
N PHE A 187 -4.62 -0.76 -6.49
CA PHE A 187 -5.91 -0.09 -6.43
C PHE A 187 -7.10 -1.05 -6.36
N LYS A 188 -8.07 -0.65 -5.54
CA LYS A 188 -9.43 -1.19 -5.43
C LYS A 188 -10.43 -0.06 -5.61
N ILE A 189 -11.56 -0.34 -6.24
CA ILE A 189 -12.57 0.67 -6.60
C ILE A 189 -13.97 0.16 -6.23
N LYS A 190 -14.78 1.06 -5.65
CA LYS A 190 -16.17 0.78 -5.27
C LYS A 190 -17.11 1.91 -5.69
N PRO A 191 -18.21 1.63 -6.40
CA PRO A 191 -18.59 0.33 -6.97
C PRO A 191 -17.66 -0.13 -8.10
N LYS A 192 -17.71 -1.43 -8.44
CA LYS A 192 -16.97 -2.01 -9.56
C LYS A 192 -17.30 -1.31 -10.88
N GLY A 193 -16.33 -1.22 -11.78
CA GLY A 193 -16.45 -0.51 -13.07
C GLY A 193 -16.17 0.98 -13.00
N GLY A 194 -15.84 1.50 -11.81
CA GLY A 194 -15.32 2.85 -11.64
C GLY A 194 -13.87 3.01 -12.08
N PHE A 195 -13.38 4.24 -11.98
CA PHE A 195 -11.99 4.59 -12.27
C PHE A 195 -11.50 5.76 -11.40
N GLY A 196 -10.20 5.99 -11.44
CA GLY A 196 -9.54 7.19 -10.94
C GLY A 196 -8.50 7.70 -11.93
N VAL A 197 -7.78 8.73 -11.53
CA VAL A 197 -6.63 9.24 -12.26
C VAL A 197 -5.48 9.45 -11.29
N GLN A 198 -4.29 8.95 -11.64
CA GLN A 198 -3.05 9.25 -10.96
C GLN A 198 -2.13 10.01 -11.90
N ARG A 199 -1.52 11.08 -11.42
CA ARG A 199 -0.46 11.80 -12.14
C ARG A 199 0.86 11.51 -11.44
N ILE A 200 1.93 11.28 -12.20
CA ILE A 200 3.30 11.20 -11.67
C ILE A 200 4.14 12.26 -12.37
N TYR A 201 4.78 13.15 -11.64
CA TYR A 201 5.60 14.21 -12.25
C TYR A 201 6.78 14.66 -11.39
N THR A 202 7.86 15.11 -12.03
CA THR A 202 9.04 15.70 -11.38
C THR A 202 9.04 17.24 -11.46
N ASP A 203 9.90 17.89 -10.69
CA ASP A 203 10.08 19.36 -10.71
C ASP A 203 10.41 19.86 -12.13
N ASP A 204 11.30 19.15 -12.84
CA ASP A 204 11.77 19.49 -14.18
C ASP A 204 10.89 18.93 -15.31
N ARG A 205 9.83 18.18 -14.97
CA ARG A 205 8.90 17.54 -15.91
C ARG A 205 9.56 16.54 -16.86
N SER A 206 10.74 16.02 -16.52
CA SER A 206 11.34 14.87 -17.22
C SER A 206 10.45 13.63 -17.10
N VAL A 207 9.71 13.51 -15.99
CA VAL A 207 8.52 12.67 -15.86
C VAL A 207 7.30 13.58 -15.70
N ASP A 208 6.25 13.35 -16.50
CA ASP A 208 4.92 13.96 -16.33
C ASP A 208 3.86 13.09 -17.03
N GLU A 209 3.44 12.05 -16.34
CA GLU A 209 2.57 11.00 -16.87
C GLU A 209 1.22 10.99 -16.15
N ILE A 210 0.16 10.65 -16.89
CA ILE A 210 -1.19 10.50 -16.35
C ILE A 210 -1.71 9.11 -16.65
N TYR A 211 -2.15 8.41 -15.61
CA TYR A 211 -2.72 7.08 -15.70
C TYR A 211 -4.18 7.10 -15.26
N THR A 212 -5.07 6.62 -16.12
CA THR A 212 -6.39 6.15 -15.65
C THR A 212 -6.16 4.91 -14.78
N ILE A 213 -6.78 4.87 -13.61
CA ILE A 213 -6.68 3.80 -12.64
C ILE A 213 -8.00 3.03 -12.61
N GLU A 214 -7.94 1.71 -12.66
CA GLU A 214 -9.06 0.78 -12.61
C GLU A 214 -8.83 -0.27 -11.49
N GLU A 215 -9.83 -1.09 -11.22
CA GLU A 215 -9.75 -2.20 -10.26
C GLU A 215 -8.54 -3.12 -10.55
N ASN A 216 -7.73 -3.39 -9.52
CA ASN A 216 -6.53 -4.22 -9.56
C ASN A 216 -5.36 -3.67 -10.39
N ASP A 217 -5.40 -2.40 -10.78
CA ASP A 217 -4.21 -1.77 -11.32
C ASP A 217 -3.15 -1.60 -10.22
N THR A 218 -1.90 -1.68 -10.65
CA THR A 218 -0.74 -1.31 -9.85
C THR A 218 0.01 -0.18 -10.54
N VAL A 219 0.38 0.87 -9.80
CA VAL A 219 1.24 1.94 -10.32
C VAL A 219 2.51 2.01 -9.49
N ILE A 220 3.63 2.05 -10.20
CA ILE A 220 4.98 2.15 -9.67
C ILE A 220 5.33 3.63 -9.57
N ILE A 221 5.89 4.04 -8.43
CA ILE A 221 6.30 5.42 -8.17
C ILE A 221 7.80 5.36 -7.85
N PRO A 222 8.66 5.39 -8.89
CA PRO A 222 10.11 5.37 -8.67
C PRO A 222 10.65 6.75 -8.27
N GLU A 223 9.97 7.82 -8.69
CA GLU A 223 10.34 9.20 -8.41
C GLU A 223 9.14 10.15 -8.61
N GLY A 224 9.27 11.38 -8.10
CA GLY A 224 8.34 12.47 -8.35
C GLY A 224 7.08 12.49 -7.49
N TYR A 225 6.29 13.53 -7.71
CA TYR A 225 5.02 13.78 -7.06
C TYR A 225 3.91 12.93 -7.66
N HIS A 226 3.06 12.33 -6.82
CA HIS A 226 2.14 11.27 -7.25
C HIS A 226 0.70 11.41 -6.73
N PRO A 227 0.00 12.54 -6.97
CA PRO A 227 -1.38 12.73 -6.52
C PRO A 227 -2.35 11.79 -7.24
N VAL A 228 -3.42 11.41 -6.54
CA VAL A 228 -4.50 10.54 -7.05
C VAL A 228 -5.84 11.25 -6.90
N THR A 229 -6.73 11.11 -7.88
CA THR A 229 -8.13 11.55 -7.77
C THR A 229 -9.09 10.41 -8.12
N ALA A 230 -10.16 10.30 -7.33
CA ALA A 230 -11.23 9.37 -7.58
C ALA A 230 -12.29 10.00 -8.49
N ALA A 231 -12.82 9.23 -9.46
CA ALA A 231 -13.92 9.73 -10.28
C ALA A 231 -15.19 9.98 -9.43
N PRO A 232 -16.06 10.92 -9.81
CA PRO A 232 -17.31 11.17 -9.10
C PRO A 232 -18.15 9.89 -8.96
N GLY A 233 -18.62 9.61 -7.74
CA GLY A 233 -19.43 8.43 -7.43
C GLY A 233 -18.65 7.15 -7.14
N TYR A 234 -17.32 7.14 -7.28
CA TYR A 234 -16.47 5.96 -7.04
C TYR A 234 -15.47 6.22 -5.92
N SER A 235 -15.50 5.40 -4.86
CA SER A 235 -14.45 5.38 -3.85
C SER A 235 -13.25 4.61 -4.37
N ILE A 236 -12.05 5.11 -4.07
CA ILE A 236 -10.80 4.40 -4.35
C ILE A 236 -10.15 4.04 -3.03
N CYS A 237 -9.67 2.80 -2.93
CA CYS A 237 -8.74 2.40 -1.89
C CYS A 237 -7.46 1.97 -2.59
N TYR A 238 -6.31 2.48 -2.16
CA TYR A 238 -5.03 1.96 -2.61
C TYR A 238 -4.21 1.46 -1.43
N LEU A 239 -3.74 0.23 -1.56
CA LEU A 239 -2.69 -0.29 -0.71
C LEU A 239 -1.37 0.29 -1.21
N TRP A 240 -0.66 0.97 -0.34
CA TRP A 240 0.67 1.51 -0.60
C TRP A 240 1.72 0.64 0.07
N VAL A 241 2.75 0.31 -0.69
CA VAL A 241 3.92 -0.46 -0.25
C VAL A 241 5.14 0.41 -0.49
N LEU A 242 5.78 0.79 0.61
CA LEU A 242 6.98 1.62 0.64
C LEU A 242 8.15 0.77 1.13
N ALA A 243 9.32 0.96 0.53
CA ALA A 243 10.58 0.43 1.04
C ALA A 243 11.72 1.42 0.76
N GLY A 244 12.57 1.64 1.77
CA GLY A 244 13.75 2.49 1.68
C GLY A 244 14.87 1.95 2.55
N GLU A 245 16.12 2.30 2.23
CA GLU A 245 17.29 1.92 3.06
C GLU A 245 17.16 2.44 4.50
N GLU A 246 16.70 3.69 4.61
CA GLU A 246 16.23 4.28 5.86
C GLU A 246 14.72 4.09 5.98
N ARG A 247 14.27 3.48 7.07
CA ARG A 247 12.85 3.18 7.29
C ARG A 247 12.13 4.34 8.00
N VAL A 248 12.17 5.52 7.39
CA VAL A 248 11.57 6.75 7.95
C VAL A 248 10.78 7.49 6.88
N MET A 249 9.49 7.72 7.13
CA MET A 249 8.62 8.46 6.22
C MET A 249 8.86 9.97 6.35
N ARG A 250 9.63 10.55 5.43
CA ARG A 250 9.89 11.99 5.30
C ARG A 250 9.61 12.47 3.87
N PRO A 251 8.33 12.55 3.46
CA PRO A 251 8.00 13.03 2.13
C PRO A 251 8.17 14.56 2.04
N ARG A 252 8.69 15.03 0.91
CA ARG A 252 8.77 16.45 0.57
C ARG A 252 7.53 16.85 -0.22
N SER A 253 6.78 17.84 0.28
CA SER A 253 5.62 18.40 -0.45
C SER A 253 6.07 19.27 -1.62
N ASP A 254 5.28 19.30 -2.69
CA ASP A 254 5.46 20.21 -3.82
C ASP A 254 5.29 21.65 -3.34
N PRO A 255 6.34 22.50 -3.42
CA PRO A 255 6.27 23.88 -2.96
C PRO A 255 5.17 24.71 -3.66
N GLN A 256 4.79 24.36 -4.89
CA GLN A 256 3.73 25.05 -5.62
C GLN A 256 2.34 24.81 -5.00
N HIS A 257 2.18 23.72 -4.27
CA HIS A 257 0.91 23.26 -3.71
C HIS A 257 0.90 23.16 -2.19
N ALA A 258 2.04 23.44 -1.52
CA ALA A 258 2.18 23.39 -0.06
C ALA A 258 1.17 24.29 0.68
N TRP A 259 0.71 25.38 0.06
CA TRP A 259 -0.33 26.26 0.61
C TRP A 259 -1.62 25.53 0.99
N LEU A 260 -1.92 24.37 0.38
CA LEU A 260 -3.07 23.55 0.75
C LEU A 260 -3.00 23.06 2.19
N SER A 261 -1.81 22.72 2.69
CA SER A 261 -1.62 22.37 4.11
C SER A 261 -1.73 23.60 5.01
N ASP A 262 -1.22 24.74 4.56
CA ASP A 262 -1.20 25.98 5.34
C ASP A 262 -2.61 26.51 5.63
N ILE A 263 -3.59 26.20 4.76
CA ILE A 263 -4.98 26.63 4.95
C ILE A 263 -5.80 25.67 5.82
N GLU A 264 -5.35 24.44 6.07
CA GLU A 264 -6.16 23.45 6.82
C GLU A 264 -6.55 23.91 8.23
N PRO A 265 -5.66 24.56 9.02
CA PRO A 265 -6.03 25.10 10.33
C PRO A 265 -7.11 26.19 10.24
N ILE A 266 -7.10 27.00 9.18
CA ILE A 266 -8.11 28.04 8.95
C ILE A 266 -9.46 27.41 8.62
N LEU A 267 -9.47 26.33 7.81
CA LEU A 267 -10.68 25.57 7.51
C LEU A 267 -11.29 24.96 8.78
N ASP A 268 -10.44 24.45 9.69
CA ASP A 268 -10.90 23.95 11.00
C ASP A 268 -11.57 25.02 11.86
N GLU A 269 -11.01 26.24 11.91
CA GLU A 269 -11.58 27.36 12.67
C GLU A 269 -12.99 27.75 12.20
N ILE A 270 -13.28 27.56 10.91
CA ILE A 270 -14.58 27.88 10.30
C ILE A 270 -15.50 26.64 10.14
N GLY A 271 -15.06 25.47 10.62
CA GLY A 271 -15.85 24.23 10.61
C GLY A 271 -16.00 23.56 9.24
N LEU A 272 -14.95 23.62 8.40
CA LEU A 272 -14.88 23.03 7.06
C LEU A 272 -13.82 21.93 6.91
#